data_AF-A0ABD0RYI0-F1
#
_entry.id   AF-A0ABD0RYI0-F1
#
_cell.length_a   1.000
_cell.length_b   1.000
_cell.length_c   1.000
_cell.angle_alpha   90.00
_cell.angle_beta   90.00
_cell.angle_gamma   90.00
#
_symmetry.space_group_name_H-M   'P 1'
#
loop_
_entity.id
_entity.type
_entity.pdbx_description
1 polymer ?
#
loop_
_entity_poly.entity_id
_entity_poly.type
_entity_poly.pdbx_seq_one_letter_code
_entity_poly.pdbx_strand_id
1 'polypeptide(L)' 'GDLYAWGHNGYSQLGNGTTNQGVTPILVSTNLQNKKVTEVACGSHHSLALTHEGE' A
#
# COMPACT_ATOMS: atom_id res chain seq x y z
N GLY A 1 -2.91 6.91 -11.97
CA GLY A 1 -2.34 7.52 -10.77
C GLY A 1 -1.70 6.41 -9.99
N ASP A 2 -0.55 6.69 -9.38
CA ASP A 2 0.26 5.67 -8.72
C ASP A 2 0.03 5.68 -7.21
N LEU A 3 0.08 4.50 -6.59
CA LEU A 3 -0.12 4.34 -5.14
C LEU A 3 1.24 4.38 -4.43
N TYR A 4 1.37 5.28 -3.46
CA TYR A 4 2.57 5.39 -2.63
C TYR A 4 2.24 5.19 -1.16
N ALA A 5 3.17 4.59 -0.42
CA ALA A 5 3.07 4.42 1.02
C ALA A 5 4.39 4.84 1.70
N TRP A 6 4.34 5.24 2.96
CA TRP A 6 5.50 5.50 3.81
C TRP A 6 5.11 5.37 5.28
N GLY A 7 6.10 5.32 6.16
CA GLY A 7 5.93 5.23 7.62
C GLY A 7 6.37 3.90 8.19
N HIS A 8 5.68 3.49 9.26
CA HIS A 8 5.93 2.23 9.96
C HIS A 8 5.52 1.03 9.09
N ASN A 9 6.38 0.01 9.06
CA ASN A 9 6.20 -1.18 8.21
C ASN A 9 6.47 -2.49 8.96
N GLY A 10 6.44 -2.49 10.30
CA GLY A 10 6.74 -3.68 11.09
C GLY A 10 5.80 -4.86 10.83
N TYR A 11 4.64 -4.61 10.24
CA TYR A 11 3.62 -5.60 9.86
C TYR A 11 3.40 -5.64 8.34
N SER A 12 4.37 -5.19 7.55
CA SER A 12 4.31 -5.17 6.08
C SER A 12 3.21 -4.26 5.51
N GLN A 13 2.76 -3.25 6.26
CA GLN A 13 1.66 -2.34 5.88
C GLN A 13 1.93 -1.54 4.60
N LEU A 14 3.20 -1.33 4.23
CA LEU A 14 3.55 -0.57 3.03
C LEU A 14 3.37 -1.36 1.73
N GLY A 15 3.10 -2.68 1.81
CA GLY A 15 2.82 -3.49 0.62
C GLY A 15 4.01 -3.63 -0.35
N ASN A 16 5.24 -3.40 0.11
CA ASN A 16 6.45 -3.43 -0.72
C ASN A 16 7.24 -4.75 -0.62
N GLY A 17 6.66 -5.79 -0.02
CA GLY A 17 7.33 -7.08 0.17
C GLY A 17 8.43 -7.09 1.25
N THR A 18 8.53 -6.03 2.07
CA THR A 18 9.49 -5.93 3.17
C THR A 18 8.80 -5.52 4.47
N THR A 19 9.53 -5.60 5.58
CA THR A 19 9.15 -4.98 6.87
C THR A 19 9.96 -3.72 7.18
N ASN A 20 10.71 -3.20 6.19
CA ASN A 20 11.53 -2.01 6.36
C ASN A 20 10.64 -0.77 6.37
N GLN A 21 10.71 0.00 7.45
CA GLN A 21 10.05 1.29 7.59
C GLN A 21 10.84 2.42 6.89
N GLY A 22 10.17 3.51 6.57
CA GLY A 22 10.82 4.65 5.92
C GLY A 22 9.97 5.90 5.96
N VAL A 23 10.61 7.07 5.94
CA VAL A 23 9.92 8.38 5.93
C VAL A 23 9.74 8.93 4.51
N THR A 24 10.31 8.25 3.51
CA THR A 24 10.21 8.63 2.10
C THR A 24 9.11 7.81 1.42
N PRO A 25 8.26 8.42 0.58
CA PRO A 25 7.28 7.69 -0.22
C PRO A 25 7.93 6.61 -1.07
N ILE A 26 7.36 5.40 -1.02
CA ILE A 26 7.73 4.28 -1.88
C ILE A 26 6.55 3.88 -2.73
N LEU A 27 6.82 3.48 -3.97
CA LEU A 27 5.81 2.98 -4.89
C LEU A 27 5.30 1.61 -4.41
N VAL A 28 3.99 1.47 -4.24
CA VAL A 28 3.34 0.19 -3.97
C VAL A 28 3.19 -0.55 -5.31
N SER A 29 4.23 -1.29 -5.69
CA SER A 29 4.33 -1.94 -7.00
C SER A 29 3.88 -3.42 -7.01
N THR A 30 3.41 -3.95 -5.89
CA THR A 30 2.90 -5.33 -5.77
C THR A 30 1.45 -5.41 -6.20
N ASN A 31 0.98 -6.57 -6.74
CA ASN A 31 -0.40 -7.04 -7.06
C ASN A 31 -1.52 -6.08 -7.53
N LEU A 32 -1.24 -4.78 -7.61
CA LEU A 32 -2.07 -3.65 -7.97
C LEU A 32 -1.55 -3.00 -9.26
N GLN A 33 -0.49 -3.58 -9.86
CA GLN A 33 -0.05 -3.16 -11.20
C GLN A 33 -1.22 -3.31 -12.17
N ASN A 34 -1.48 -2.26 -12.94
CA ASN A 34 -2.61 -2.16 -13.86
C ASN A 34 -4.00 -2.17 -13.19
N LYS A 35 -4.08 -2.09 -11.85
CA LYS A 35 -5.34 -1.92 -11.14
C LYS A 35 -5.56 -0.45 -10.80
N LYS A 36 -6.79 0.03 -10.98
CA LYS A 36 -7.21 1.37 -10.56
C LYS A 36 -7.70 1.32 -9.12
N VAL A 37 -6.87 1.76 -8.18
CA VAL A 37 -7.28 1.95 -6.77
C VAL A 37 -8.17 3.19 -6.67
N THR A 38 -9.30 3.06 -6.00
CA THR A 38 -10.28 4.13 -5.78
C THR A 38 -10.35 4.58 -4.33
N GLU A 39 -10.08 3.68 -3.37
CA GLU A 39 -10.09 3.99 -1.94
C GLU A 39 -8.94 3.29 -1.21
N VAL A 40 -8.49 3.89 -0.10
CA VAL A 40 -7.44 3.34 0.76
C VAL A 40 -7.85 3.50 2.23
N ALA A 41 -7.54 2.49 3.04
CA ALA A 41 -7.76 2.53 4.48
C ALA A 41 -6.57 1.89 5.21
N CYS A 42 -6.18 2.46 6.34
CA CYS A 42 -5.05 1.98 7.13
C CYS A 42 -5.47 1.80 8.59
N GLY A 43 -5.12 0.65 9.16
CA GLY A 43 -5.19 0.40 10.60
C GLY A 43 -3.81 0.40 11.24
N SER A 44 -3.72 0.13 12.54
CA SER A 44 -2.44 0.09 13.25
C SER A 44 -1.45 -0.91 12.63
N HIS A 45 -1.95 -2.06 12.15
CA HIS A 45 -1.13 -3.19 11.69
C HIS A 45 -1.55 -3.74 10.32
N HIS A 46 -2.36 -3.02 9.55
CA HIS A 46 -2.84 -3.47 8.24
C HIS A 46 -3.17 -2.30 7.31
N SER A 47 -3.25 -2.60 6.02
CA SER A 47 -3.63 -1.67 4.96
C SER A 47 -4.63 -2.36 4.02
N LEU A 48 -5.56 -1.58 3.48
CA LEU A 48 -6.52 -2.01 2.48
C LEU A 48 -6.47 -1.04 1.29
N ALA A 49 -6.63 -1.57 0.10
CA ALA A 49 -6.85 -0.81 -1.12
C ALA A 49 -8.07 -1.41 -1.82
N LEU A 50 -9.06 -0.58 -2.11
CA LEU A 50 -10.21 -0.97 -2.92
C LEU A 50 -9.95 -0.56 -4.36
N THR A 51 -10.08 -1.51 -5.26
CA THR A 51 -9.99 -1.27 -6.69
C THR A 51 -11.36 -0.91 -7.28
N HIS A 52 -11.36 -0.30 -8.47
CA HIS A 52 -12.62 0.00 -9.17
C HIS A 52 -13.44 -1.24 -9.56
N GLU A 53 -12.85 -2.43 -9.54
CA GLU A 53 -13.53 -3.71 -9.79
C GLU A 53 -14.12 -4.33 -8.50
N GLY A 54 -13.87 -3.72 -7.33
CA GLY A 54 -14.37 -4.22 -6.04
C GLY A 54 -13.46 -5.23 -5.33
N GLU A 55 -12.24 -5.46 -5.85
CA GLU A 55 -11.17 -6.21 -5.15
C GLU A 55 -10.52 -5.37 -4.04
#